data_AF-A0A7C5BY65-F1
#
_entry.id   AF-A0A7C5BY65-F1
#
_cell.length_a   1.000
_cell.length_b   1.000
_cell.length_c   1.000
_cell.angle_alpha   90.00
_cell.angle_beta   90.00
_cell.angle_gamma   90.00
#
_symmetry.space_group_name_H-M   'P 1'
#
loop_
_entity.id
_entity.type
_entity.pdbx_description
1 polymer ?
#
loop_
_entity_poly.entity_id
_entity_poly.type
_entity_poly.pdbx_seq_one_letter_code
_entity_poly.pdbx_strand_id
1 'polypeptide(L)'
;MRSVELKYHDLETSLLEGLLSRGDRRLGRAIEIAWRNGARLDNWSEHFRPEIWWDACRQAGIDVELLLHEPYPPDRPLPWDHITIRQGKAYLQMEFQRAQQAQTSLSPTSPTT
;
A
#
# COMPACT_ATOMS: atom_id res chain seq x y z
N MET A 1 -25.26 27.82 4.65
CA MET A 1 -24.53 26.53 4.60
C MET A 1 -23.23 26.76 3.86
N ARG A 2 -22.08 26.50 4.49
CA ARG A 2 -20.79 26.49 3.79
C ARG A 2 -20.73 25.17 3.03
N SER A 3 -20.77 25.22 1.71
CA SER A 3 -20.49 24.09 0.83
C SER A 3 -19.04 23.65 1.06
N VAL A 4 -18.84 22.42 1.49
CA VAL A 4 -17.51 21.79 1.48
C VAL A 4 -17.33 21.22 0.08
N GLU A 5 -16.47 21.85 -0.72
CA GLU A 5 -16.02 21.29 -1.99
C GLU A 5 -14.94 20.26 -1.68
N LEU A 6 -15.28 18.98 -1.83
CA LEU A 6 -14.31 17.89 -1.73
C LEU A 6 -13.66 17.69 -3.09
N LYS A 7 -12.41 18.15 -3.26
CA LYS A 7 -11.58 17.78 -4.41
C LYS A 7 -11.07 16.35 -4.24
N TYR A 8 -11.86 15.37 -4.69
CA TYR A 8 -11.39 14.01 -4.89
C TYR A 8 -10.73 13.95 -6.26
N HIS A 9 -9.40 13.89 -6.30
CA HIS A 9 -8.70 13.76 -7.57
C HIS A 9 -7.78 12.56 -7.68
N ASP A 10 -7.68 11.70 -6.66
CA ASP A 10 -6.81 10.54 -6.81
C ASP A 10 -7.12 9.30 -5.95
N LEU A 11 -8.41 8.95 -5.86
CA LEU A 11 -8.84 7.73 -5.19
C LEU A 11 -8.19 6.49 -5.83
N GLU A 12 -8.19 6.42 -7.15
CA GLU A 12 -7.66 5.30 -7.93
C GLU A 12 -6.16 5.09 -7.69
N THR A 13 -5.35 6.16 -7.67
CA THR A 13 -3.91 6.04 -7.36
C THR A 13 -3.71 5.63 -5.91
N SER A 14 -4.47 6.20 -4.98
CA SER A 14 -4.40 5.81 -3.56
C SER A 14 -4.73 4.33 -3.35
N LEU A 15 -5.73 3.81 -4.08
CA LEU A 15 -6.07 2.39 -4.08
C LEU A 15 -4.95 1.54 -4.67
N LEU A 16 -4.35 1.97 -5.78
CA LEU A 16 -3.22 1.26 -6.38
C LEU A 16 -1.99 1.26 -5.46
N GLU A 17 -1.64 2.37 -4.83
CA GLU A 17 -0.56 2.45 -3.85
C GLU A 17 -0.82 1.50 -2.67
N GLY A 18 -2.06 1.50 -2.16
CA GLY A 18 -2.48 0.55 -1.12
C GLY A 18 -2.34 -0.90 -1.57
N LEU A 19 -2.73 -1.22 -2.81
CA LEU A 19 -2.63 -2.55 -3.38
C LEU A 19 -1.16 -3.00 -3.47
N LEU A 20 -0.31 -2.14 -4.04
CA LEU A 20 1.12 -2.40 -4.22
C LEU A 20 1.85 -2.56 -2.87
N SER A 21 1.48 -1.75 -1.88
CA SER A 21 2.06 -1.79 -0.54
C SER A 21 1.65 -3.02 0.26
N ARG A 22 0.48 -3.60 -0.04
CA ARG A 22 -0.11 -4.73 0.70
C ARG A 22 0.04 -6.06 -0.03
N GLY A 23 0.57 -6.05 -1.24
CA GLY A 23 0.66 -7.22 -2.11
C GLY A 23 1.64 -8.29 -1.63
N ASP A 24 1.31 -9.54 -1.96
CA ASP A 24 2.20 -10.69 -1.82
C ASP A 24 2.81 -11.09 -3.18
N ARG A 25 3.43 -12.28 -3.25
CA ARG A 25 4.03 -12.81 -4.49
C ARG A 25 3.04 -12.88 -5.67
N ARG A 26 1.74 -13.03 -5.44
CA ARG A 26 0.71 -13.09 -6.50
C ARG A 26 0.61 -11.76 -7.23
N LEU A 27 0.86 -10.65 -6.54
CA LEU A 27 0.84 -9.32 -7.15
C LEU A 27 1.90 -9.16 -8.24
N GLY A 28 3.01 -9.89 -8.17
CA GLY A 28 4.02 -9.92 -9.25
C GLY A 28 3.42 -10.29 -10.61
N ARG A 29 2.47 -11.23 -10.65
CA ARG A 29 1.75 -11.60 -11.87
C ARG A 29 0.85 -10.48 -12.38
N ALA A 30 0.16 -9.77 -11.49
CA ALA A 30 -0.67 -8.63 -11.86
C ALA A 30 0.18 -7.48 -12.42
N ILE A 31 1.32 -7.17 -11.81
CA ILE A 31 2.27 -6.16 -12.30
C ILE A 31 2.76 -6.51 -13.71
N GLU A 32 3.11 -7.77 -13.95
CA GLU A 32 3.52 -8.22 -15.29
C GLU A 32 2.41 -8.06 -16.33
N ILE A 33 1.18 -8.45 -16.00
CA ILE A 33 0.02 -8.32 -16.90
C ILE A 33 -0.27 -6.84 -17.18
N ALA A 34 -0.28 -5.99 -16.15
CA ALA A 34 -0.49 -4.55 -16.30
C ALA A 34 0.57 -3.94 -17.22
N TRP A 35 1.85 -4.29 -17.01
CA TRP A 35 2.94 -3.86 -17.86
C TRP A 35 2.78 -4.34 -19.32
N ARG A 36 2.39 -5.60 -19.55
CA ARG A 36 2.11 -6.12 -20.90
C ARG A 36 0.92 -5.41 -21.57
N ASN A 37 -0.07 -5.01 -20.78
CA ASN A 37 -1.25 -4.27 -21.24
C ASN A 37 -1.02 -2.76 -21.37
N GLY A 38 0.21 -2.30 -21.12
CA GLY A 38 0.64 -0.93 -21.42
C GLY A 38 0.62 0.05 -20.23
N ALA A 39 0.45 -0.41 -18.99
CA ALA A 39 0.61 0.44 -17.80
C ALA A 39 2.02 1.06 -17.78
N ARG A 40 2.12 2.39 -17.87
CA ARG A 40 3.38 3.14 -17.96
C ARG A 40 3.13 4.52 -17.38
N LEU A 41 4.14 5.05 -16.68
CA LEU A 41 4.10 6.41 -16.14
C LEU A 41 2.88 6.63 -15.21
N ASP A 42 2.47 5.59 -14.46
CA ASP A 42 1.27 5.61 -13.62
C ASP A 42 1.33 6.60 -12.44
N ASN A 43 2.53 7.17 -12.15
CA ASN A 43 2.70 8.27 -11.18
C ASN A 43 2.34 9.65 -11.76
N TRP A 44 2.08 9.75 -13.06
CA TRP A 44 1.61 10.98 -13.70
C TRP A 44 0.12 10.82 -14.03
N SER A 45 -0.73 11.63 -13.39
CA SER A 45 -2.19 11.51 -13.48
C SER A 45 -2.72 11.59 -14.92
N GLU A 46 -2.03 12.29 -15.83
CA GLU A 46 -2.37 12.36 -17.26
C GLU A 46 -2.13 11.04 -18.04
N HIS A 47 -1.36 10.12 -17.47
CA HIS A 47 -1.03 8.83 -18.06
C HIS A 47 -1.63 7.65 -17.31
N PHE A 48 -2.14 7.89 -16.10
CA PHE A 48 -2.65 6.84 -15.25
C PHE A 48 -3.95 6.24 -15.80
N ARG A 49 -3.94 4.91 -15.96
CA ARG A 49 -5.04 4.11 -16.49
C ARG A 49 -5.39 3.00 -15.50
N PRO A 50 -6.19 3.29 -14.47
CA PRO A 50 -6.50 2.35 -13.38
C PRO A 50 -7.16 1.05 -13.87
N GLU A 51 -7.95 1.11 -14.94
CA GLU A 51 -8.61 -0.03 -15.54
C GLU A 51 -7.65 -1.16 -15.93
N ILE A 52 -6.43 -0.81 -16.37
CA ILE A 52 -5.39 -1.80 -16.71
C ILE A 52 -4.99 -2.61 -15.47
N TRP A 53 -4.88 -1.94 -14.32
CA TRP A 53 -4.50 -2.56 -13.05
C TRP A 53 -5.61 -3.44 -12.49
N TRP A 54 -6.86 -2.99 -12.53
CA TRP A 54 -8.01 -3.76 -12.08
C TRP A 54 -8.25 -5.00 -12.94
N ASP A 55 -8.12 -4.86 -14.26
CA ASP A 55 -8.17 -6.00 -15.18
C ASP A 55 -7.00 -6.97 -14.96
N ALA A 56 -5.80 -6.46 -14.70
CA ALA A 56 -4.63 -7.29 -14.40
C ALA A 56 -4.79 -8.07 -13.08
N CYS A 57 -5.34 -7.43 -12.04
CA CYS A 57 -5.66 -8.10 -10.78
C CYS A 57 -6.69 -9.20 -10.98
N ARG A 58 -7.76 -8.93 -11.72
CA ARG A 58 -8.77 -9.94 -12.08
C ARG A 58 -8.15 -11.14 -12.82
N GLN A 59 -7.29 -10.88 -13.80
CA GLN A 59 -6.59 -11.95 -14.55
C GLN A 59 -5.57 -12.73 -13.70
N ALA A 60 -4.96 -12.09 -12.71
CA ALA A 60 -4.09 -12.74 -11.74
C ALA A 60 -4.86 -13.48 -10.62
N GLY A 61 -6.20 -13.38 -10.60
CA GLY A 61 -7.05 -13.96 -9.57
C GLY A 61 -6.87 -13.28 -8.22
N ILE A 62 -6.58 -11.99 -8.19
CA ILE A 62 -6.44 -11.16 -6.97
C ILE A 62 -7.79 -10.50 -6.70
N ASP A 63 -8.30 -10.71 -5.50
CA ASP A 63 -9.44 -9.96 -4.96
C ASP A 63 -8.92 -8.67 -4.34
N VAL A 64 -9.14 -7.55 -5.04
CA VAL A 64 -8.63 -6.22 -4.65
C VAL A 64 -9.32 -5.72 -3.39
N GLU A 65 -10.63 -5.91 -3.29
CA GLU A 65 -11.42 -5.48 -2.13
C GLU A 65 -10.94 -6.20 -0.87
N LEU A 66 -10.74 -7.52 -0.96
CA LEU A 66 -10.21 -8.31 0.15
C LEU A 66 -8.80 -7.84 0.54
N LEU A 67 -7.91 -7.68 -0.44
CA LEU A 67 -6.52 -7.30 -0.19
C LEU A 67 -6.41 -5.93 0.49
N LEU A 68 -7.22 -4.95 0.08
CA LEU A 68 -7.19 -3.57 0.59
C LEU A 68 -7.86 -3.42 1.94
N HIS A 69 -8.97 -4.13 2.18
CA HIS A 69 -9.83 -3.88 3.34
C HIS A 69 -9.67 -4.89 4.48
N GLU A 70 -9.05 -6.05 4.26
CA GLU A 70 -8.76 -6.96 5.38
C GLU A 70 -7.80 -6.31 6.40
N PRO A 71 -8.08 -6.35 7.70
CA PRO A 71 -7.11 -5.90 8.69
C PRO A 71 -5.89 -6.83 8.71
N TYR A 72 -4.70 -6.27 8.90
CA TYR A 72 -3.50 -7.02 9.22
C TYR A 72 -3.28 -7.04 10.74
N PRO A 73 -3.49 -8.18 11.41
CA PRO A 73 -3.11 -8.33 12.81
C PRO A 73 -1.60 -8.11 12.97
N PRO A 74 -1.13 -7.42 14.03
CA PRO A 74 0.29 -7.17 14.25
C PRO A 74 1.16 -8.44 14.28
N ASP A 75 0.58 -9.54 14.72
CA ASP A 75 1.19 -10.86 14.90
C ASP A 75 1.08 -11.75 13.64
N ARG A 76 0.28 -11.37 12.64
CA ARG A 76 0.19 -12.11 11.38
C ARG A 76 1.53 -12.02 10.62
N PRO A 77 2.01 -13.12 10.03
CA PRO A 77 3.16 -13.05 9.14
C PRO A 77 2.81 -12.23 7.89
N LEU A 78 3.65 -11.25 7.57
CA LEU A 78 3.49 -10.40 6.39
C LEU A 78 4.27 -10.99 5.20
N PRO A 79 3.80 -10.79 3.96
CA PRO A 79 4.50 -11.29 2.77
C PRO A 79 5.96 -10.83 2.66
N TRP A 80 6.27 -9.65 3.19
CA TRP A 80 7.60 -9.03 3.21
C TRP A 80 8.36 -9.21 4.53
N ASP A 81 7.91 -10.06 5.47
CA ASP A 81 8.63 -10.32 6.73
C ASP A 81 10.04 -10.89 6.54
N HIS A 82 10.33 -11.44 5.36
CA HIS A 82 11.66 -11.93 4.99
C HIS A 82 12.66 -10.80 4.66
N ILE A 83 12.20 -9.54 4.59
CA ILE A 83 13.03 -8.37 4.33
C ILE A 83 13.47 -7.76 5.66
N THR A 84 14.78 -7.83 5.93
CA THR A 84 15.36 -7.24 7.14
C THR A 84 15.59 -5.74 6.94
N ILE A 85 15.02 -4.91 7.81
CA ILE A 85 15.27 -3.47 7.88
C ILE A 85 16.01 -3.11 9.18
N ARG A 86 16.70 -1.96 9.20
CA ARG A 86 17.51 -1.51 10.35
C ARG A 86 16.70 -1.45 11.67
N GLN A 87 15.47 -0.96 11.61
CA GLN A 87 14.62 -0.77 12.80
C GLN A 87 14.01 -2.09 13.31
N GLY A 88 13.89 -3.10 12.44
CA GLY A 88 13.27 -4.39 12.74
C GLY A 88 11.74 -4.36 12.87
N LYS A 89 11.12 -5.54 12.84
CA LYS A 89 9.66 -5.72 12.91
C LYS A 89 9.06 -5.23 14.23
N ALA A 90 9.74 -5.47 15.35
CA ALA A 90 9.26 -5.06 16.68
C ALA A 90 9.08 -3.54 16.80
N TYR A 91 10.00 -2.76 16.22
CA TYR A 91 9.88 -1.31 16.17
C TYR A 91 8.65 -0.86 15.36
N LEU A 92 8.44 -1.45 14.18
CA LEU A 92 7.27 -1.12 13.35
C LEU A 92 5.95 -1.48 14.03
N GLN A 93 5.89 -2.62 14.74
CA GLN A 93 4.71 -3.02 15.52
C GLN A 93 4.42 -2.02 16.64
N MET A 94 5.44 -1.57 17.36
CA MET A 94 5.31 -0.53 18.39
C MET A 94 4.80 0.79 17.79
N GLU A 95 5.36 1.25 16.68
CA GLU A 95 4.90 2.48 16.01
C GLU A 95 3.46 2.36 15.50
N PHE A 96 3.08 1.20 14.97
CA PHE A 96 1.70 0.93 14.56
C PHE A 96 0.72 0.99 15.75
N GLN A 97 1.10 0.45 16.91
CA GLN A 97 0.29 0.55 18.13
C GLN A 97 0.13 2.00 18.60
N ARG A 98 1.20 2.80 18.56
CA ARG A 98 1.16 4.24 18.89
C ARG A 98 0.25 5.01 17.94
N ALA A 99 0.35 4.74 16.64
CA ALA A 99 -0.50 5.36 15.62
C ALA A 99 -1.99 5.07 15.87
N GLN A 100 -2.35 3.82 16.23
CA GLN A 100 -3.72 3.47 16.60
C GLN A 100 -4.22 4.20 17.87
N GLN A 101 -3.32 4.57 18.76
CA GLN A 101 -3.62 5.34 19.98
C GLN A 101 -3.54 6.85 19.78
N ALA A 102 -3.37 7.33 18.54
CA ALA A 102 -3.15 8.74 18.19
C ALA A 102 -1.99 9.40 18.95
N GLN A 103 -0.94 8.63 19.24
CA GLN A 103 0.29 9.12 19.90
C GLN A 103 1.34 9.47 18.85
N THR A 104 1.99 10.63 19.00
CA THR A 104 3.08 11.09 18.12
C THR A 104 4.38 10.34 18.42
N SER A 105 5.07 9.90 17.38
CA SER A 105 6.40 9.29 17.46
C SER A 105 7.45 10.28 17.98
N LEU A 106 8.30 9.88 18.92
CA LEU A 106 9.52 10.61 19.25
C LEU A 106 10.59 10.30 18.19
N SER A 107 11.26 11.32 17.66
CA SER A 107 12.40 11.14 16.75
C SER A 107 13.42 10.18 17.37
N PRO A 108 13.99 9.24 16.61
CA PRO A 108 14.98 8.31 17.14
C PRO A 108 16.16 9.10 17.69
N THR A 109 16.37 9.04 18.99
CA THR A 109 17.61 9.53 19.60
C THR A 109 18.75 8.67 19.07
N SER A 110 19.63 9.29 18.29
CA SER A 110 20.90 8.68 17.91
C SER A 110 21.60 8.19 19.19
N PRO A 111 22.10 6.94 19.23
CA PRO A 111 22.88 6.50 20.38
C PRO A 111 24.12 7.39 20.47
N THR A 112 24.25 8.10 21.59
CA THR A 112 25.45 8.86 21.95
C THR A 112 26.61 7.86 21.98
N THR A 113 27.56 8.02 21.07
CA THR A 113 28.85 7.32 21.12
C THR A 113 29.78 8.10 22.04
#